data_AF-A0AAV3Z4C5-F1
#
_entry.id   AF-A0AAV3Z4C5-F1
#
_cell.length_a   1.000
_cell.length_b   1.000
_cell.length_c   1.000
_cell.angle_alpha   90.00
_cell.angle_beta   90.00
_cell.angle_gamma   90.00
#
_symmetry.space_group_name_H-M   'P 1'
#
loop_
_entity.id
_entity.type
_entity.pdbx_description
1 polymer ?
#
loop_
_entity_poly.entity_id
_entity_poly.type
_entity_poly.pdbx_seq_one_letter_code
_entity_poly.pdbx_strand_id
1 'polypeptide(L)'
;MKNIWTEAAENTLGKKKSMKKKPWISTETIELANEKRKARKNNEKVKYIRLRNEIKYKIRNDKREWLEKECAQIQEFDTNNKAKQLFEKNKNNSTFRLQATPTCYKIQRRRNSE
;
A
#
# COMPACT_ATOMS: atom_id res chain seq x y z
N MET A 1 -18.75 34.36 0.77
CA MET A 1 -18.60 34.38 -0.71
C MET A 1 -17.70 33.30 -1.30
N LYS A 2 -17.40 32.18 -0.61
CA LYS A 2 -16.62 31.07 -1.19
C LYS A 2 -17.46 30.01 -1.92
N ASN A 3 -18.79 30.06 -1.78
CA ASN A 3 -19.65 28.90 -2.04
C ASN A 3 -20.08 28.79 -3.52
N ILE A 4 -20.34 29.91 -4.20
CA ILE A 4 -20.86 29.93 -5.58
C ILE A 4 -19.83 29.34 -6.55
N TRP A 5 -18.57 29.76 -6.45
CA TRP A 5 -17.49 29.25 -7.29
C TRP A 5 -17.20 27.77 -7.03
N THR A 6 -17.28 27.31 -5.78
CA THR A 6 -17.07 25.90 -5.45
C THR A 6 -18.21 25.01 -5.93
N GLU A 7 -19.46 25.46 -5.83
CA GLU A 7 -20.63 24.72 -6.34
C GLU A 7 -20.61 24.64 -7.86
N ALA A 8 -20.32 25.76 -8.55
CA ALA A 8 -20.17 25.77 -10.00
C ALA A 8 -19.03 24.84 -10.47
N ALA A 9 -17.90 24.82 -9.76
CA ALA A 9 -16.79 23.93 -10.05
C ALA A 9 -17.13 22.45 -9.79
N GLU A 10 -17.84 22.12 -8.71
CA GLU A 10 -18.28 20.74 -8.43
C GLU A 10 -19.24 20.22 -9.50
N ASN A 11 -20.16 21.07 -9.98
CA ASN A 11 -21.13 20.72 -11.01
C ASN A 11 -20.50 20.56 -12.40
N THR A 12 -19.49 21.38 -12.73
CA THR A 12 -18.85 21.36 -14.05
C THR A 12 -17.73 20.33 -14.17
N LEU A 13 -16.87 20.19 -13.16
CA LEU A 13 -15.70 19.31 -13.20
C LEU A 13 -16.00 17.91 -12.64
N GLY A 14 -17.07 17.76 -11.85
CA GLY A 14 -17.42 16.52 -11.16
C GLY A 14 -16.42 16.13 -10.06
N LYS A 15 -16.83 15.19 -9.19
CA LYS A 15 -15.96 14.66 -8.12
C LYS A 15 -15.10 13.53 -8.67
N LYS A 16 -13.78 13.62 -8.47
CA LYS A 16 -12.85 12.54 -8.83
C LYS A 16 -13.27 11.25 -8.14
N LYS A 17 -13.49 10.18 -8.92
CA LYS A 17 -13.79 8.84 -8.39
C LYS A 17 -12.70 8.43 -7.39
N SER A 18 -13.11 7.86 -6.27
CA SER A 18 -12.16 7.35 -5.29
C SER A 18 -11.34 6.24 -5.93
N MET A 19 -10.01 6.39 -5.87
CA MET A 19 -9.12 5.34 -6.35
C MET A 19 -9.26 4.12 -5.42
N LYS A 20 -9.29 2.92 -6.00
CA LYS A 20 -9.27 1.67 -5.23
C LYS A 20 -8.08 1.71 -4.26
N LYS A 21 -8.36 1.52 -2.97
CA LYS A 21 -7.31 1.48 -1.94
C LYS A 21 -6.42 0.27 -2.22
N LYS A 22 -5.13 0.42 -1.93
CA LYS A 22 -4.20 -0.71 -2.08
C LYS A 22 -4.52 -1.77 -1.01
N PRO A 23 -4.49 -3.06 -1.36
CA PRO A 23 -4.90 -4.14 -0.46
C PRO A 23 -3.98 -4.30 0.76
N TRP A 24 -2.74 -3.79 0.68
CA TRP A 24 -1.74 -3.92 1.73
C TRP A 24 -1.76 -2.80 2.77
N ILE A 25 -2.57 -1.75 2.61
CA ILE A 25 -2.66 -0.66 3.59
C ILE A 25 -3.71 -1.03 4.63
N SER A 26 -3.37 -0.97 5.91
CA SER A 26 -4.29 -1.29 6.99
C SER A 26 -5.43 -0.26 7.12
N THR A 27 -6.57 -0.71 7.65
CA THR A 27 -7.73 0.15 7.95
C THR A 27 -7.35 1.26 8.93
N GLU A 28 -6.54 0.94 9.94
CA GLU A 28 -6.02 1.91 10.90
C GLU A 28 -5.21 3.03 10.23
N THR A 29 -4.31 2.68 9.30
CA THR A 29 -3.51 3.67 8.56
C THR A 29 -4.40 4.59 7.72
N ILE A 30 -5.51 4.07 7.21
CA ILE A 30 -6.51 4.85 6.46
C ILE A 30 -7.24 5.81 7.39
N GLU A 31 -7.63 5.37 8.59
CA GLU A 31 -8.29 6.20 9.59
C GLU A 31 -7.39 7.36 10.03
N LEU A 32 -6.13 7.09 10.35
CA LEU A 32 -5.13 8.12 10.65
C LEU A 32 -4.97 9.12 9.49
N ALA A 33 -5.01 8.64 8.24
CA ALA A 33 -4.97 9.51 7.07
C ALA A 33 -6.18 10.45 7.00
N ASN A 34 -7.36 10.00 7.43
CA ASN A 34 -8.56 10.84 7.54
C ASN A 34 -8.42 11.87 8.67
N GLU A 35 -7.88 11.47 9.82
CA GLU A 35 -7.60 12.39 10.93
C GLU A 35 -6.59 13.46 10.54
N LYS A 36 -5.54 13.10 9.78
CA LYS A 36 -4.57 14.07 9.25
C LYS A 36 -5.25 15.11 8.36
N ARG A 37 -6.26 14.71 7.55
CA ARG A 37 -7.04 15.67 6.74
C ARG A 37 -7.85 16.61 7.62
N LYS A 38 -8.48 16.10 8.69
CA LYS A 38 -9.22 16.92 9.67
C LYS A 38 -8.27 17.91 10.37
N ALA A 39 -7.12 17.45 10.85
CA ALA A 39 -6.11 18.31 11.48
C ALA A 39 -5.62 19.44 10.56
N ARG A 40 -5.46 19.15 9.26
CA ARG A 40 -5.12 20.18 8.25
C ARG A 40 -6.25 21.21 8.09
N LYS A 41 -7.51 20.78 8.09
CA LYS A 41 -8.68 21.68 7.96
C LYS A 41 -8.83 22.58 9.19
N ASN A 42 -8.49 22.07 10.37
CA ASN A 42 -8.60 22.79 11.64
C ASN A 42 -7.36 23.65 11.98
N ASN A 43 -6.34 23.72 11.10
CA ASN A 43 -5.06 24.42 11.36
C ASN A 43 -4.26 23.91 12.58
N GLU A 44 -4.46 22.64 12.99
CA GLU A 44 -3.76 22.02 14.12
C GLU A 44 -2.35 21.52 13.69
N LYS A 45 -1.37 22.44 13.61
CA LYS A 45 -0.02 22.16 13.06
C LYS A 45 0.72 21.02 13.77
N VAL A 46 0.72 21.02 15.11
CA VAL A 46 1.45 20.02 15.92
C VAL A 46 0.87 18.62 15.70
N LYS A 47 -0.46 18.50 15.76
CA LYS A 47 -1.17 17.24 15.51
C LYS A 47 -0.95 16.75 14.08
N TYR A 48 -0.97 17.65 13.10
CA TYR A 48 -0.68 17.31 11.70
C TYR A 48 0.72 16.70 11.53
N ILE A 49 1.75 17.29 12.15
CA ILE A 49 3.13 16.79 12.05
C ILE A 49 3.25 15.41 12.69
N ARG A 50 2.68 15.22 13.89
CA ARG A 50 2.65 13.92 14.57
C ARG A 50 2.00 12.84 13.69
N LEU A 51 0.77 13.10 13.23
CA LEU A 51 0.03 12.16 12.38
C LEU A 51 0.77 11.87 11.07
N ARG A 52 1.42 12.87 10.46
CA ARG A 52 2.20 12.68 9.23
C ARG A 52 3.33 11.67 9.43
N ASN A 53 4.06 11.77 10.54
CA ASN A 53 5.18 10.87 10.83
C ASN A 53 4.70 9.47 11.19
N GLU A 54 3.63 9.38 11.99
CA GLU A 54 3.01 8.11 12.37
C GLU A 54 2.49 7.34 11.15
N ILE A 55 1.77 8.02 10.24
CA ILE A 55 1.31 7.41 8.99
C ILE A 55 2.49 6.92 8.14
N LYS A 56 3.59 7.69 8.07
CA LYS A 56 4.79 7.29 7.31
C LYS A 56 5.39 6.00 7.89
N TYR A 57 5.40 5.87 9.22
CA TYR A 57 5.85 4.66 9.90
C TYR A 57 4.90 3.49 9.63
N LYS A 58 3.59 3.65 9.88
CA LYS A 58 2.61 2.57 9.66
C LYS A 58 2.58 2.09 8.21
N ILE A 59 2.62 2.98 7.22
CA ILE A 59 2.66 2.57 5.79
C ILE A 59 3.87 1.68 5.48
N ARG A 60 5.03 1.97 6.07
CA ARG A 60 6.23 1.13 5.87
C ARG A 60 6.04 -0.22 6.53
N ASN A 61 5.45 -0.24 7.72
CA ASN A 61 5.19 -1.47 8.46
C ASN A 61 4.14 -2.35 7.79
N ASP A 62 2.98 -1.79 7.44
CA ASP A 62 1.90 -2.45 6.69
C ASP A 62 2.44 -3.10 5.42
N LYS A 63 3.29 -2.34 4.68
CA LYS A 63 3.94 -2.86 3.49
C LYS A 63 4.88 -4.01 3.80
N ARG A 64 5.73 -3.88 4.82
CA ARG A 64 6.68 -4.93 5.25
C ARG A 64 5.94 -6.21 5.61
N GLU A 65 4.91 -6.13 6.45
CA GLU A 65 4.10 -7.28 6.86
C GLU A 65 3.40 -7.95 5.69
N TRP A 66 2.85 -7.16 4.77
CA TRP A 66 2.25 -7.70 3.55
C TRP A 66 3.28 -8.41 2.68
N LEU A 67 4.47 -7.81 2.49
CA LEU A 67 5.56 -8.44 1.75
C LEU A 67 6.02 -9.75 2.41
N GLU A 68 6.14 -9.78 3.73
CA GLU A 68 6.52 -10.99 4.48
C GLU A 68 5.49 -12.12 4.29
N LYS A 69 4.19 -11.82 4.38
CA LYS A 69 3.11 -12.80 4.12
C LYS A 69 3.15 -13.32 2.69
N GLU A 70 3.32 -12.44 1.71
CA GLU A 70 3.41 -12.81 0.30
C GLU A 70 4.64 -13.71 0.04
N CYS A 71 5.77 -13.43 0.68
CA CYS A 71 6.98 -14.25 0.57
C CYS A 71 6.82 -15.61 1.24
N ALA A 72 6.19 -15.67 2.42
CA ALA A 72 5.90 -16.93 3.10
C ALA A 72 5.01 -17.84 2.24
N GLN A 73 3.97 -17.29 1.60
CA GLN A 73 3.12 -18.05 0.67
C GLN A 73 3.92 -18.60 -0.52
N ILE A 74 4.84 -17.82 -1.07
CA ILE A 74 5.71 -18.28 -2.17
C ILE A 74 6.60 -19.43 -1.69
N GLN A 75 7.17 -19.33 -0.49
CA GLN A 75 7.98 -20.41 0.12
C GLN A 75 7.17 -21.68 0.32
N GLU A 76 5.95 -21.58 0.84
CA GLU A 76 5.05 -22.73 1.02
C GLU A 76 4.70 -23.40 -0.30
N PHE A 77 4.49 -22.63 -1.38
CA PHE A 77 4.23 -23.21 -2.70
C PHE A 77 5.46 -23.94 -3.26
N ASP A 78 6.65 -23.40 -3.02
CA ASP A 78 7.93 -24.00 -3.41
C ASP A 78 8.18 -25.31 -2.65
N THR A 79 8.03 -25.31 -1.31
CA THR A 79 8.22 -26.51 -0.48
C THR A 79 7.20 -27.61 -0.78
N ASN A 80 5.98 -27.23 -1.15
CA ASN A 80 4.91 -28.18 -1.48
C ASN A 80 4.89 -28.59 -2.96
N ASN A 81 5.91 -28.24 -3.75
CA ASN A 81 6.00 -28.52 -5.20
C ASN A 81 4.77 -28.07 -6.00
N LYS A 82 4.09 -27.00 -5.58
CA LYS A 82 2.90 -26.46 -6.26
C LYS A 82 3.29 -25.48 -7.37
N ALA A 83 3.98 -26.00 -8.39
CA ALA A 83 4.59 -25.21 -9.47
C ALA A 83 3.61 -24.27 -10.19
N LYS A 84 2.36 -24.71 -10.43
CA LYS A 84 1.32 -23.88 -11.07
C LYS A 84 0.96 -22.66 -10.23
N GLN A 85 0.71 -22.86 -8.93
CA GLN A 85 0.34 -21.79 -8.00
C GLN A 85 1.50 -20.82 -7.79
N LEU A 86 2.73 -21.36 -7.70
CA LEU A 86 3.95 -20.58 -7.66
C LEU A 86 4.10 -19.70 -8.92
N PHE A 87 3.86 -20.25 -10.11
CA PHE A 87 3.93 -19.50 -11.37
C PHE A 87 2.89 -18.38 -11.43
N GLU A 88 1.62 -18.67 -11.12
CA GLU A 88 0.54 -17.67 -11.09
C GLU A 88 0.84 -16.54 -10.09
N LYS A 89 1.31 -16.88 -8.88
CA LYS A 89 1.68 -15.91 -7.85
C LYS A 89 2.84 -15.01 -8.30
N ASN A 90 3.86 -15.57 -8.94
CA ASN A 90 5.00 -14.80 -9.46
C ASN A 90 4.61 -13.89 -10.64
N LYS A 91 3.71 -14.34 -11.52
CA LYS A 91 3.18 -13.52 -12.63
C LYS A 91 2.46 -12.28 -12.11
N ASN A 92 1.60 -12.45 -11.10
CA ASN A 92 0.86 -11.36 -10.47
C ASN A 92 1.78 -10.42 -9.66
N ASN A 93 2.87 -10.95 -9.09
CA ASN A 93 3.85 -10.19 -8.32
C ASN A 93 4.97 -9.57 -9.18
N SER A 94 4.87 -9.56 -10.52
CA SER A 94 5.91 -9.04 -11.43
C SER A 94 6.28 -7.55 -11.22
N THR A 95 5.47 -6.79 -10.48
CA THR A 95 5.75 -5.41 -10.03
C THR A 95 6.60 -5.30 -8.75
N PHE A 96 6.92 -6.42 -8.09
CA PHE A 96 7.75 -6.49 -6.87
C PHE A 96 9.27 -6.37 -7.11
N ARG A 97 9.73 -6.35 -8.37
CA ARG A 97 11.16 -6.49 -8.76
C ARG A 97 12.15 -5.54 -8.08
N LEU A 98 11.70 -4.48 -7.41
CA LEU A 98 12.56 -3.49 -6.77
C LEU A 98 12.59 -3.54 -5.23
N GLN A 99 11.84 -4.42 -4.58
CA GLN A 99 11.65 -4.35 -3.10
C GLN A 99 11.60 -5.73 -2.46
N ALA A 100 12.66 -6.51 -2.66
CA ALA A 100 12.81 -7.81 -2.06
C ALA A 100 13.43 -7.71 -0.66
N THR A 101 12.75 -8.30 0.33
CA THR A 101 13.34 -8.69 1.61
C THR A 101 14.33 -9.85 1.37
N PRO A 102 15.32 -10.09 2.25
CA PRO A 102 16.34 -11.13 2.07
C PRO A 102 15.79 -12.53 1.80
N THR A 103 14.60 -12.83 2.33
CA THR A 103 13.89 -14.11 2.16
C THR A 103 13.31 -14.29 0.75
N CYS A 104 12.84 -13.22 0.11
CA CYS A 104 12.33 -13.26 -1.27
C CYS A 104 13.46 -13.39 -2.31
N TYR A 105 14.57 -12.68 -2.06
CA TYR A 105 15.74 -12.64 -2.97
C TYR A 105 16.37 -14.02 -3.21
N LYS A 106 16.39 -14.88 -2.18
CA LYS A 106 16.98 -16.24 -2.26
C LYS A 106 16.20 -17.17 -3.21
N ILE A 107 14.87 -17.02 -3.29
CA ILE A 107 13.99 -17.84 -4.14
C ILE A 107 14.12 -17.40 -5.61
N GLN A 108 14.21 -16.09 -5.86
CA GLN A 108 14.41 -15.56 -7.21
C GLN A 108 15.76 -15.92 -7.82
N ARG A 109 16.82 -16.04 -7.00
CA ARG A 109 18.16 -16.37 -7.50
C ARG A 109 18.29 -17.85 -7.92
N ARG A 110 17.66 -18.78 -7.20
CA ARG A 110 17.66 -20.23 -7.52
C ARG A 110 17.11 -20.54 -8.92
N ARG A 111 16.17 -19.73 -9.42
CA ARG A 111 15.51 -19.94 -10.73
C ARG A 111 16.23 -19.33 -11.93
N ASN A 112 17.21 -18.44 -11.71
CA ASN A 112 18.02 -17.84 -12.77
C ASN A 112 19.39 -18.55 -12.93
N SER A 113 19.62 -19.61 -12.16
CA SER A 113 20.84 -20.42 -12.13
C SER A 113 20.64 -21.83 -12.70
N GLU A 114 19.46 -22.12 -13.24
CA GLU A 114 19.12 -23.27 -14.09
C GLU A 114 18.82 -22.75 -15.51
#